data_AF-A0A7W1PDN6-F1
#
_entry.id   AF-A0A7W1PDN6-F1
#
_cell.length_a   1.000
_cell.length_b   1.000
_cell.length_c   1.000
_cell.angle_alpha   90.00
_cell.angle_beta   90.00
_cell.angle_gamma   90.00
#
_symmetry.space_group_name_H-M   'P 1'
#
loop_
_entity.id
_entity.type
_entity.pdbx_description
1 polymer ?
#
loop_
_entity_poly.entity_id
_entity_poly.type
_entity_poly.pdbx_seq_one_letter_code
_entity_poly.pdbx_strand_id
1 'polypeptide(L)'
;MVRRLVALLALAGIFLATYLALYKFGMIGALTCTVGSCETVQLSKWAMFLGLPVAAWGVGFYIAVFVLAMLSLGPAGDSPLIGWALLLITGWGVLFSAWLTYLELYVIHAICMWCVVSAVLTTIIFVLVALDKPWRVDPAPIDEAG
;
A
#
# COMPACT_ATOMS: atom_id res chain seq x y z
N MET A 1 -7.06 -13.35 -13.49
CA MET A 1 -8.16 -12.82 -12.64
C MET A 1 -7.63 -12.01 -11.47
N VAL A 2 -6.63 -12.53 -10.74
CA VAL A 2 -6.02 -11.88 -9.57
C VAL A 2 -5.49 -10.47 -9.87
N ARG A 3 -4.77 -10.28 -10.98
CA ARG A 3 -4.23 -8.97 -11.39
C ARG A 3 -5.30 -7.86 -11.55
N ARG A 4 -6.51 -8.22 -12.01
CA ARG A 4 -7.63 -7.26 -12.09
C ARG A 4 -8.15 -6.87 -10.70
N LEU A 5 -8.21 -7.82 -9.75
CA LEU A 5 -8.60 -7.55 -8.37
C LEU A 5 -7.56 -6.65 -7.68
N VAL A 6 -6.27 -6.90 -7.89
CA VAL A 6 -5.19 -6.05 -7.37
C VAL A 6 -5.32 -4.62 -7.88
N ALA A 7 -5.60 -4.43 -9.18
CA ALA A 7 -5.81 -3.09 -9.74
C ALA A 7 -7.03 -2.38 -9.11
N LEU A 8 -8.15 -3.08 -8.91
CA LEU A 8 -9.34 -2.52 -8.27
C LEU A 8 -9.08 -2.14 -6.80
N LEU A 9 -8.38 -3.00 -6.05
CA LEU A 9 -8.01 -2.75 -4.66
C LEU A 9 -7.03 -1.59 -4.54
N ALA A 10 -6.04 -1.50 -5.45
CA ALA A 10 -5.11 -0.39 -5.49
C ALA A 10 -5.84 0.92 -5.77
N LEU A 11 -6.82 0.93 -6.68
CA LEU A 11 -7.61 2.12 -6.99
C LEU A 11 -8.46 2.57 -5.79
N ALA A 12 -9.04 1.62 -5.04
CA ALA A 12 -9.70 1.91 -3.77
C ALA A 12 -8.71 2.49 -2.73
N GLY A 13 -7.50 1.91 -2.65
CA GLY A 13 -6.43 2.40 -1.77
C GLY A 13 -5.95 3.81 -2.12
N ILE A 14 -5.83 4.15 -3.41
CA ILE A 14 -5.53 5.52 -3.88
C ILE A 14 -6.62 6.47 -3.39
N PHE A 15 -7.89 6.14 -3.65
CA PHE A 15 -9.01 7.01 -3.26
C PHE A 15 -9.01 7.28 -1.74
N LEU A 16 -8.79 6.22 -0.96
CA LEU A 16 -8.76 6.27 0.50
C LEU A 16 -7.55 7.09 0.98
N ALA A 17 -6.35 6.85 0.47
CA ALA A 17 -5.14 7.59 0.85
C ALA A 17 -5.21 9.07 0.43
N THR A 18 -5.77 9.37 -0.75
CA THR A 18 -6.01 10.75 -1.22
C THR A 18 -7.02 11.45 -0.32
N TYR A 19 -8.09 10.78 0.09
CA TYR A 19 -9.07 11.33 1.03
C TYR A 19 -8.42 11.74 2.36
N LEU A 20 -7.58 10.88 2.94
CA LEU A 20 -6.84 11.23 4.17
C LEU A 20 -5.82 12.35 3.96
N ALA A 21 -5.13 12.35 2.82
CA ALA A 21 -4.18 13.42 2.50
C ALA A 21 -4.90 14.77 2.40
N LEU A 22 -6.02 14.84 1.69
CA LEU A 22 -6.85 16.04 1.56
C LEU A 22 -7.34 16.57 2.93
N TYR A 23 -7.74 15.67 3.83
CA TYR A 23 -8.08 16.05 5.22
C TYR A 23 -6.88 16.67 5.93
N LYS A 24 -5.71 16.04 5.85
CA LYS A 24 -4.49 16.55 6.52
C LYS A 24 -4.03 17.90 5.97
N PHE A 25 -4.24 18.15 4.68
CA PHE A 25 -4.01 19.45 4.04
C PHE A 25 -5.07 20.51 4.40
N GLY A 26 -6.09 20.17 5.19
CA GLY A 26 -7.12 21.11 5.64
C GLY A 26 -8.16 21.45 4.58
N MET A 27 -8.19 20.72 3.45
CA MET A 27 -9.24 20.89 2.43
C MET A 27 -10.57 20.26 2.84
N ILE A 28 -10.53 19.29 3.76
CA ILE A 28 -11.71 18.60 4.28
C ILE A 28 -11.68 18.75 5.81
N GLY A 29 -12.68 19.42 6.38
CA GLY A 29 -12.68 19.79 7.81
C GLY A 29 -13.20 18.72 8.77
N ALA A 30 -13.67 17.56 8.28
CA ALA A 30 -14.22 16.50 9.11
C ALA A 30 -13.76 15.12 8.62
N LEU A 31 -13.14 14.35 9.53
CA LEU A 31 -12.80 12.96 9.31
C LEU A 31 -13.94 12.10 9.84
N THR A 32 -14.57 11.32 8.97
CA THR A 32 -15.61 10.38 9.41
C THR A 32 -14.94 9.24 10.18
N CYS A 33 -14.92 9.33 11.50
CA CYS A 33 -14.39 8.30 12.37
C CYS A 33 -15.47 7.76 13.29
N THR A 34 -15.91 6.54 12.99
CA THR A 34 -16.93 5.81 13.72
C THR A 34 -16.37 5.13 14.97
N VAL A 35 -15.08 4.73 14.96
CA VAL A 35 -14.43 4.05 16.08
C VAL A 35 -12.96 4.49 16.19
N GLY A 36 -12.54 4.95 17.37
CA GLY A 36 -11.16 5.40 17.66
C GLY A 36 -10.91 6.90 17.45
N SER A 37 -9.68 7.34 17.70
CA SER A 37 -9.27 8.75 17.69
C SER A 37 -8.41 9.07 16.46
N CYS A 38 -9.00 8.94 15.27
CA CYS A 38 -8.27 9.16 14.00
C CYS A 38 -7.64 10.56 13.91
N GLU A 39 -8.34 11.59 14.41
CA GLU A 39 -7.82 12.96 14.41
C GLU A 39 -6.55 13.06 15.27
N THR A 40 -6.54 12.41 16.44
CA THR A 40 -5.35 12.34 17.31
C THR A 40 -4.19 11.66 16.61
N VAL A 41 -4.43 10.55 15.89
CA VAL A 41 -3.38 9.85 15.13
C VAL A 41 -2.87 10.72 13.97
N GLN A 42 -3.77 11.30 13.18
CA GLN A 42 -3.44 12.17 12.04
C GLN A 42 -2.74 13.47 12.45
N LEU A 43 -3.06 14.05 13.60
CA LEU A 43 -2.43 15.26 14.12
C LEU A 43 -1.14 14.98 14.91
N SER A 44 -0.85 13.71 15.21
CA SER A 44 0.36 13.34 15.94
C SER A 44 1.65 13.64 15.16
N LYS A 45 2.76 13.79 15.89
CA LYS A 45 4.10 13.95 15.30
C LYS A 45 4.50 12.79 14.38
N TRP A 46 3.91 11.61 14.57
CA TRP A 46 4.20 10.39 13.82
C TRP A 46 3.45 10.32 12.49
N ALA A 47 2.40 11.11 12.30
CA ALA A 47 1.69 11.21 11.03
C ALA A 47 2.47 12.04 9.99
N MET A 48 3.59 12.64 10.36
CA MET A 48 4.53 13.31 9.46
C MET A 48 5.80 12.47 9.36
N PHE A 49 6.06 11.92 8.17
CA PHE A 49 7.25 11.16 7.87
C PHE A 49 8.03 11.86 6.75
N LEU A 50 9.29 12.22 7.03
CA LEU A 50 10.14 13.01 6.12
C LEU A 50 9.54 14.38 5.72
N GLY A 51 8.73 14.99 6.60
CA GLY A 51 8.05 16.26 6.32
C GLY A 51 6.79 16.14 5.46
N LEU A 52 6.43 14.92 5.06
CA LEU A 52 5.19 14.62 4.33
C LEU A 52 4.22 13.80 5.19
N PRO A 53 2.90 13.95 4.99
CA PRO A 53 1.92 13.09 5.65
C PRO A 53 2.19 11.62 5.33
N VAL A 54 2.07 10.73 6.31
CA VAL A 54 2.09 9.27 6.08
C VAL A 54 1.03 8.87 5.04
N ALA A 55 -0.10 9.60 4.98
CA ALA A 55 -1.11 9.43 3.94
C ALA A 55 -0.57 9.69 2.52
N ALA A 56 0.31 10.67 2.33
CA ALA A 56 0.93 10.95 1.03
C ALA A 56 1.88 9.82 0.59
N TRP A 57 2.62 9.24 1.52
CA TRP A 57 3.41 8.03 1.28
C TRP A 57 2.52 6.85 0.88
N GLY A 58 1.37 6.69 1.53
CA GLY A 58 0.35 5.71 1.16
C GLY A 58 -0.18 5.91 -0.27
N VAL A 59 -0.46 7.15 -0.68
CA VAL A 59 -0.87 7.48 -2.06
C VAL A 59 0.21 7.02 -3.05
N GLY A 60 1.47 7.37 -2.82
CA GLY A 60 2.58 6.98 -3.68
C GLY A 60 2.71 5.46 -3.80
N PHE A 61 2.57 4.74 -2.68
CA PHE A 61 2.56 3.28 -2.64
C PHE A 61 1.43 2.68 -3.49
N TYR A 62 0.19 3.12 -3.28
CA TYR A 62 -0.95 2.56 -4.03
C TYR A 62 -0.89 2.91 -5.53
N ILE A 63 -0.40 4.10 -5.90
CA ILE A 63 -0.14 4.46 -7.29
C ILE A 63 0.90 3.51 -7.91
N ALA A 64 2.01 3.26 -7.21
CA ALA A 64 3.04 2.36 -7.70
C ALA A 64 2.51 0.92 -7.91
N VAL A 65 1.72 0.42 -6.96
CA VAL A 65 1.04 -0.88 -7.09
C VAL A 65 0.06 -0.88 -8.27
N PHE A 66 -0.71 0.18 -8.46
CA PHE A 66 -1.65 0.30 -9.57
C PHE A 66 -0.95 0.32 -10.94
N VAL A 67 0.14 1.08 -11.07
CA VAL A 67 0.94 1.14 -12.30
C VAL A 67 1.56 -0.22 -12.61
N LEU A 68 2.16 -0.87 -11.61
CA LEU A 68 2.71 -2.23 -11.77
C LEU A 68 1.61 -3.24 -12.14
N ALA A 69 0.43 -3.14 -11.53
CA ALA A 69 -0.71 -3.97 -11.88
C ALA A 69 -1.14 -3.73 -13.34
N MET A 70 -1.23 -2.48 -13.80
CA MET A 70 -1.55 -2.19 -15.21
C MET A 70 -0.49 -2.71 -16.18
N LEU A 71 0.80 -2.54 -15.86
CA LEU A 71 1.90 -3.10 -16.66
C LEU A 71 1.81 -4.62 -16.72
N SER A 72 1.40 -5.26 -15.62
CA SER A 72 1.16 -6.70 -15.53
C SER A 72 -0.05 -7.18 -16.37
N LEU A 73 -0.98 -6.30 -16.75
CA LEU A 73 -2.10 -6.62 -17.63
C LEU A 73 -1.76 -6.46 -19.13
N GLY A 74 -0.68 -5.75 -19.44
CA GLY A 74 -0.23 -5.51 -20.81
C GLY A 74 0.57 -6.69 -21.40
N PRO A 75 0.99 -6.59 -22.67
CA PRO A 75 1.76 -7.63 -23.36
C PRO A 75 3.16 -7.91 -22.74
N ALA A 76 3.67 -7.00 -21.89
CA ALA A 76 4.90 -7.19 -21.12
C ALA A 76 4.67 -7.85 -19.73
N GLY A 77 3.42 -8.21 -19.42
CA GLY A 77 2.99 -8.64 -18.09
C GLY A 77 3.53 -10.01 -17.64
N ASP A 78 4.04 -10.83 -18.56
CA ASP A 78 4.66 -12.12 -18.23
C ASP A 78 6.12 -12.01 -17.81
N SER A 79 6.69 -10.79 -17.72
CA SER A 79 8.05 -10.64 -17.23
C SER A 79 8.16 -11.00 -15.73
N PRO A 80 9.15 -11.83 -15.34
CA PRO A 80 9.41 -12.15 -13.93
C PRO A 80 9.70 -10.90 -13.08
N LEU A 81 10.34 -9.89 -13.69
CA LEU A 81 10.69 -8.64 -13.02
C LEU A 81 9.48 -7.93 -12.43
N ILE A 82 8.35 -7.88 -13.16
CA ILE A 82 7.14 -7.21 -12.67
C ILE A 82 6.55 -7.96 -11.47
N GLY A 83 6.54 -9.30 -11.51
CA GLY A 83 6.07 -10.13 -10.39
C GLY A 83 6.91 -9.94 -9.12
N TRP A 84 8.24 -9.95 -9.26
CA TRP A 84 9.15 -9.69 -8.14
C TRP A 84 9.04 -8.25 -7.61
N ALA A 85 8.93 -7.25 -8.49
CA ALA A 85 8.74 -5.86 -8.07
C ALA A 85 7.43 -5.66 -7.29
N LEU A 86 6.34 -6.29 -7.75
CA LEU A 86 5.05 -6.28 -7.06
C LEU A 86 5.14 -6.96 -5.68
N LEU A 87 5.84 -8.08 -5.56
CA LEU A 87 6.02 -8.75 -4.28
C LEU A 87 6.86 -7.91 -3.30
N LEU A 88 7.96 -7.32 -3.77
CA LEU A 88 8.83 -6.49 -2.95
C LEU A 88 8.11 -5.23 -2.47
N ILE A 89 7.40 -4.53 -3.35
CA ILE A 89 6.70 -3.30 -2.98
C ILE A 89 5.57 -3.60 -1.99
N THR A 90 4.76 -4.63 -2.25
CA THR A 90 3.64 -5.00 -1.38
C THR A 90 4.12 -5.56 -0.05
N GLY A 91 5.21 -6.33 -0.03
CA GLY A 91 5.86 -6.79 1.19
C GLY A 91 6.39 -5.63 2.03
N TRP A 92 7.02 -4.63 1.39
CA TRP A 92 7.42 -3.40 2.06
C TRP A 92 6.22 -2.63 2.63
N GLY A 93 5.12 -2.55 1.87
CA GLY A 93 3.87 -1.92 2.32
C GLY A 93 3.25 -2.61 3.54
N VAL A 94 3.28 -3.94 3.61
CA VAL A 94 2.82 -4.71 4.78
C VAL A 94 3.73 -4.45 5.99
N LEU A 95 5.05 -4.47 5.80
CA LEU A 95 6.01 -4.20 6.88
C LEU A 95 5.83 -2.78 7.43
N PHE A 96 5.66 -1.79 6.55
CA PHE A 96 5.38 -0.42 6.93
C PHE A 96 4.04 -0.27 7.66
N SER A 97 3.00 -0.97 7.19
CA SER A 97 1.69 -0.99 7.86
C SER A 97 1.77 -1.63 9.26
N ALA A 98 2.54 -2.71 9.41
CA ALA A 98 2.78 -3.35 10.70
C ALA A 98 3.52 -2.40 11.67
N TRP A 99 4.53 -1.67 11.17
CA TRP A 99 5.22 -0.64 11.95
C TRP A 99 4.25 0.45 12.44
N LEU A 100 3.39 0.97 11.55
CA LEU A 100 2.41 1.99 11.94
C LEU A 100 1.43 1.45 12.99
N THR A 101 0.95 0.22 12.82
CA THR A 101 0.08 -0.44 13.80
C THR A 101 0.77 -0.56 15.16
N TYR A 102 2.07 -0.88 15.18
CA TYR A 102 2.86 -0.89 16.39
C TYR A 102 2.94 0.49 17.05
N LEU A 103 3.17 1.56 16.29
CA LEU A 103 3.16 2.94 16.81
C LEU A 103 1.80 3.35 17.37
N GLU A 104 0.71 2.99 16.70
CA GLU A 104 -0.66 3.28 17.14
C GLU A 104 -0.96 2.65 18.50
N LEU A 105 -0.60 1.38 18.69
CA LEU A 105 -0.87 0.62 19.92
C LEU A 105 0.08 0.98 21.08
N TYR A 106 1.38 1.07 20.83
CA TYR A 106 2.40 1.19 21.90
C TYR A 106 2.82 2.63 22.19
N VAL A 107 2.71 3.54 21.22
CA VAL A 107 3.21 4.92 21.38
C VAL A 107 2.07 5.90 21.54
N ILE A 108 1.11 5.89 20.61
CA ILE A 108 0.02 6.86 20.58
C ILE A 108 -1.14 6.41 21.49
N HIS A 109 -1.29 5.09 21.72
CA HIS A 109 -2.43 4.49 22.41
C HIS A 109 -3.78 4.91 21.80
N ALA A 110 -3.80 5.13 20.49
CA ALA A 110 -4.98 5.52 19.74
C ALA A 110 -5.02 4.75 18.41
N ILE A 111 -6.20 4.24 18.08
CA ILE A 111 -6.42 3.47 16.86
C ILE A 111 -7.08 4.37 15.82
N CYS A 112 -6.55 4.35 14.60
CA CYS A 112 -7.16 4.99 13.44
C CYS A 112 -7.79 3.92 12.55
N MET A 113 -9.13 3.89 12.47
CA MET A 113 -9.85 2.93 11.63
C MET A 113 -9.39 2.97 10.17
N TRP A 114 -9.12 4.16 9.62
CA TRP A 114 -8.67 4.30 8.24
C TRP A 114 -7.26 3.74 8.00
N CYS A 115 -6.35 3.89 8.97
CA CYS A 115 -5.03 3.28 8.91
C CYS A 115 -5.14 1.75 8.92
N VAL A 116 -5.98 1.20 9.79
CA VAL A 116 -6.25 -0.24 9.86
C VAL A 116 -6.86 -0.76 8.55
N VAL A 117 -7.83 -0.05 7.98
CA VAL A 117 -8.41 -0.40 6.67
C VAL A 117 -7.34 -0.42 5.59
N SER A 118 -6.45 0.58 5.55
CA SER A 118 -5.32 0.61 4.61
C SER A 118 -4.35 -0.55 4.85
N ALA A 119 -4.06 -0.90 6.10
CA ALA A 119 -3.22 -2.06 6.44
C ALA A 119 -3.84 -3.37 5.96
N VAL A 120 -5.16 -3.55 6.15
CA VAL A 120 -5.91 -4.71 5.65
C VAL A 120 -5.90 -4.76 4.14
N LEU A 121 -6.17 -3.64 3.44
CA LEU A 121 -6.12 -3.58 1.98
C LEU A 121 -4.74 -3.96 1.44
N THR A 122 -3.67 -3.42 2.02
CA THR A 122 -2.29 -3.73 1.62
C THR A 122 -1.96 -5.20 1.85
N THR A 123 -2.42 -5.76 2.97
CA THR A 123 -2.23 -7.19 3.29
C THR A 123 -2.99 -8.08 2.31
N ILE A 124 -4.24 -7.75 1.97
CA ILE A 124 -5.01 -8.49 0.97
C ILE A 124 -4.31 -8.43 -0.39
N ILE A 125 -3.83 -7.26 -0.80
CA ILE A 125 -3.08 -7.11 -2.06
C ILE A 125 -1.83 -7.99 -2.03
N PHE A 126 -1.04 -7.96 -0.95
CA PHE A 126 0.15 -8.79 -0.78
C PHE A 126 -0.18 -10.29 -0.89
N VAL A 127 -1.22 -10.75 -0.17
CA VAL A 127 -1.65 -12.16 -0.21
C VAL A 127 -2.10 -12.55 -1.60
N LEU A 128 -2.88 -11.71 -2.29
CA LEU A 128 -3.30 -11.96 -3.66
C LEU A 128 -2.09 -12.08 -4.60
N VAL A 129 -1.11 -11.18 -4.50
CA VAL A 129 0.11 -11.21 -5.31
C VAL A 129 0.98 -12.43 -4.99
N ALA A 130 1.09 -12.80 -3.72
CA ALA A 130 1.83 -13.99 -3.29
C ALA A 130 1.17 -15.29 -3.76
N LEU A 131 -0.17 -15.33 -3.76
CA LEU A 131 -0.96 -16.47 -4.26
C LEU A 131 -0.99 -16.54 -5.79
N ASP A 132 -0.89 -15.39 -6.49
CA ASP A 132 -0.73 -15.29 -7.95
C ASP A 132 0.70 -15.68 -8.34
N LYS A 133 1.07 -16.93 -8.00
CA LYS A 133 2.36 -17.62 -8.17
C LYS A 133 3.31 -16.92 -9.17
N PRO A 134 4.13 -15.95 -8.72
CA PRO A 134 5.22 -15.43 -9.54
C PRO A 134 6.39 -16.42 -9.60
N TRP A 135 6.38 -17.42 -8.71
CA TRP A 135 7.44 -18.41 -8.48
C TRP A 135 7.60 -19.48 -9.57
N ARG A 136 6.87 -19.38 -10.68
CA ARG A 136 7.08 -20.22 -11.87
C ARG A 136 7.75 -19.41 -12.97
N VAL A 137 8.80 -18.69 -12.61
CA VAL A 137 9.77 -18.23 -13.58
C VAL A 137 11.12 -18.72 -13.09
N ASP A 138 11.57 -19.81 -13.70
CA ASP A 138 12.93 -20.28 -13.53
C ASP A 138 13.87 -19.08 -13.77
N PRO A 139 14.88 -18.85 -12.91
CA PRO A 139 15.93 -17.90 -13.24
C PRO A 139 16.48 -18.32 -14.61
N ALA A 140 16.39 -17.42 -15.59
CA ALA A 140 17.04 -17.64 -16.88
C ALA A 140 18.52 -17.94 -16.61
N PRO A 141 19.09 -19.03 -17.16
CA PRO A 141 20.48 -19.37 -16.98
C PRO A 141 21.36 -18.17 -17.40
N ILE A 142 22.30 -17.79 -16.56
CA ILE A 142 23.21 -16.64 -16.71
C ILE A 142 24.40 -16.96 -17.66
N ASP A 143 24.26 -17.94 -18.56
CA ASP A 143 25.36 -18.62 -19.25
C ASP A 143 25.46 -18.37 -20.77
N GLU A 144 24.81 -17.33 -21.32
CA GLU A 144 24.88 -17.00 -22.76
C GLU A 144 25.45 -15.59 -23.06
N ALA A 145 26.29 -15.03 -22.18
CA ALA A 145 27.10 -13.85 -22.49
C ALA A 145 28.52 -14.28 -22.90
N GLY A 146 28.63 -14.83 -24.12
CA GLY A 146 29.88 -15.09 -24.82
C GLY A 146 30.26 -13.94 -25.74
#